data_AF-B1GWR2-F1
#
_entry.id   AF-B1GWR2-F1
#
_cell.length_a   1.000
_cell.length_b   1.000
_cell.length_c   1.000
_cell.angle_alpha   90.00
_cell.angle_beta   90.00
_cell.angle_gamma   90.00
#
_symmetry.space_group_name_H-M   'P 1'
#
loop_
_entity.id
_entity.type
_entity.pdbx_description
1 polymer ?
#
loop_
_entity_poly.entity_id
_entity_poly.type
_entity_poly.pdbx_seq_one_letter_code
_entity_poly.pdbx_strand_id
1 'polypeptide(L)' 'ILLSSGVTLTVSHPFMMLGQKKKSTQFLILTVVLGIYFSVLQYVEYLEASFSIADSVYGSCFFMATGFHGI' A
#
# COMPACT_ATOMS: atom_id res chain seq x y z
N ILE A 1 7.25 -1.31 -2.80
CA ILE A 1 6.36 -1.89 -1.77
C ILE A 1 5.12 -2.49 -2.40
N LEU A 2 4.30 -1.69 -3.11
CA LEU A 2 3.09 -2.17 -3.78
C LEU A 2 3.34 -3.24 -4.86
N LEU A 3 4.42 -3.12 -5.65
CA LEU A 3 4.78 -4.17 -6.61
C LEU A 3 5.07 -5.51 -5.90
N SER A 4 5.84 -5.44 -4.80
CA SER A 4 6.18 -6.61 -3.99
C SER A 4 4.96 -7.22 -3.31
N SER A 5 4.02 -6.40 -2.82
CA SER A 5 2.76 -6.90 -2.24
C SER A 5 1.86 -7.56 -3.28
N GLY A 6 1.88 -7.06 -4.53
CA GLY A 6 1.27 -7.72 -5.68
C GLY A 6 1.86 -9.12 -5.91
N VAL A 7 3.19 -9.23 -5.94
CA VAL A 7 3.88 -10.53 -6.07
C VAL A 7 3.51 -11.49 -4.94
N THR A 8 3.50 -11.04 -3.68
CA THR A 8 3.16 -11.93 -2.55
C THR A 8 1.71 -12.39 -2.60
N LEU A 9 0.79 -11.54 -3.07
CA LEU A 9 -0.60 -11.92 -3.31
C LEU A 9 -0.72 -12.94 -4.45
N THR A 10 -0.02 -12.73 -5.57
CA THR A 10 0.02 -13.68 -6.68
C THR A 10 0.59 -15.04 -6.25
N VAL A 11 1.60 -15.07 -5.37
CA VAL A 11 2.15 -16.31 -4.82
C VAL A 11 1.20 -16.98 -3.83
N SER A 12 0.42 -16.21 -3.05
CA SER A 12 -0.58 -16.77 -2.13
C SER A 12 -1.68 -17.55 -2.87
N HIS A 13 -2.09 -17.08 -4.05
CA HIS A 13 -3.22 -17.62 -4.78
C HIS A 13 -3.07 -19.12 -5.15
N PRO A 14 -1.97 -19.60 -5.76
CA PRO A 14 -1.73 -21.03 -5.99
C PRO A 14 -1.75 -21.86 -4.70
N PHE A 15 -1.17 -21.37 -3.60
CA PHE A 15 -1.18 -22.11 -2.33
C PHE A 15 -2.60 -22.27 -1.76
N MET A 16 -3.47 -21.28 -1.98
CA MET A 16 -4.89 -21.37 -1.64
C MET A 16 -5.59 -22.45 -2.46
N MET A 17 -5.38 -22.46 -3.78
CA MET A 17 -5.98 -23.44 -4.71
C MET A 17 -5.51 -24.88 -4.42
N LEU A 18 -4.25 -25.05 -4.01
CA LEU A 18 -3.68 -26.36 -3.62
C LEU A 18 -4.08 -26.80 -2.19
N GLY A 19 -4.94 -26.05 -1.49
CA GLY A 19 -5.36 -26.36 -0.12
C GLY A 19 -4.29 -26.15 0.96
N GLN A 20 -3.13 -25.57 0.61
CA GLN A 20 -2.02 -25.28 1.52
C GLN A 20 -2.28 -24.01 2.34
N LYS A 21 -3.28 -24.07 3.24
CA LYS A 21 -3.76 -22.92 4.02
C LYS A 21 -2.65 -22.20 4.78
N LYS A 22 -1.75 -22.91 5.45
CA LYS A 22 -0.64 -22.29 6.22
C LYS A 22 0.23 -21.37 5.35
N LYS A 23 0.64 -21.82 4.16
CA LYS A 23 1.48 -21.02 3.25
C LYS A 23 0.69 -19.87 2.63
N SER A 24 -0.54 -20.10 2.21
CA SER A 24 -1.40 -19.04 1.68
C SER A 24 -1.62 -17.93 2.71
N THR A 25 -1.91 -18.27 3.96
CA THR A 25 -2.05 -17.30 5.05
C THR A 25 -0.74 -16.57 5.33
N GLN A 26 0.42 -17.23 5.31
CA GLN A 26 1.72 -16.57 5.47
C GLN A 26 1.97 -15.50 4.40
N PHE A 27 1.73 -15.82 3.12
CA PHE A 27 1.90 -14.85 2.03
C PHE A 27 0.85 -13.72 2.08
N LEU A 28 -0.40 -14.01 2.48
CA LEU A 28 -1.42 -12.97 2.69
C LEU A 28 -1.04 -12.01 3.82
N ILE A 29 -0.55 -12.52 4.95
CA ILE A 29 -0.06 -11.67 6.05
C ILE A 29 1.07 -10.77 5.55
N LEU A 30 2.00 -11.31 4.77
CA LEU A 30 3.09 -10.52 4.19
C LEU A 30 2.55 -9.42 3.24
N THR A 31 1.55 -9.72 2.40
CA THR A 31 0.89 -8.70 1.56
C THR A 31 0.30 -7.57 2.40
N VAL A 32 -0.41 -7.90 3.50
CA VAL A 32 -1.03 -6.91 4.39
C VAL A 32 0.04 -6.06 5.10
N VAL A 33 1.11 -6.69 5.60
CA VAL A 33 2.23 -5.98 6.24
C VAL A 33 2.88 -4.99 5.27
N LEU A 34 3.10 -5.39 4.01
CA LEU A 34 3.62 -4.49 2.99
C LEU A 34 2.65 -3.33 2.69
N GLY A 35 1.33 -3.58 2.69
CA GLY A 35 0.32 -2.53 2.55
C GLY A 35 0.36 -1.51 3.70
N ILE A 36 0.38 -1.97 4.94
CA ILE A 36 0.51 -1.11 6.13
C ILE A 36 1.81 -0.32 6.07
N TYR A 37 2.92 -0.96 5.69
CA TYR A 37 4.21 -0.29 5.55
C TYR A 37 4.19 0.82 4.50
N PHE A 38 3.49 0.62 3.38
CA PHE A 38 3.26 1.68 2.40
C PHE A 38 2.45 2.84 3.00
N SER A 39 1.34 2.57 3.70
CA SER A 39 0.51 3.63 4.30
C SER A 39 1.26 4.46 5.35
N VAL A 40 2.13 3.83 6.16
CA VAL A 40 2.98 4.56 7.12
C VAL A 40 3.96 5.48 6.40
N LEU A 41 4.60 5.01 5.33
CA LEU A 41 5.49 5.86 4.55
C LEU A 41 4.74 6.99 3.84
N GLN A 42 3.53 6.74 3.33
CA GLN A 42 2.69 7.78 2.74
C GLN A 42 2.32 8.86 3.76
N TYR A 43 2.04 8.45 5.00
CA TYR A 43 1.79 9.40 6.09
C TYR A 43 3.03 10.24 6.43
N VAL A 44 4.22 9.63 6.48
CA VAL A 44 5.48 10.35 6.70
C VAL A 44 5.77 11.32 5.55
N GLU A 45 5.51 10.94 4.30
CA GLU A 45 5.62 11.83 3.15
C GLU A 45 4.75 13.09 3.32
N TYR A 46 3.53 12.95 3.84
CA TYR A 46 2.64 14.08 4.08
C TYR A 46 3.11 14.99 5.21
N LEU A 47 3.78 14.45 6.23
CA LEU A 47 4.34 15.25 7.33
C LEU A 47 5.58 16.04 6.90
N GLU A 48 6.42 15.45 6.04
CA GLU A 48 7.67 16.06 5.58
C GLU A 48 7.50 16.94 4.32
N ALA A 49 6.31 16.94 3.70
CA ALA A 49 6.02 17.77 2.54
C ALA A 49 6.15 19.27 2.88
N SER A 50 6.92 20.00 2.09
CA SER A 50 7.13 21.45 2.26
C SER A 50 5.96 22.31 1.77
N PHE A 51 4.83 21.68 1.45
CA PHE A 51 3.60 22.30 0.94
C PHE A 51 2.39 21.55 1.50
N SER A 52 1.25 22.22 1.50
CA SER A 52 -0.01 21.75 2.04
C SER A 52 -1.08 21.61 0.96
N ILE A 53 -2.22 21.01 1.33
CA ILE A 53 -3.39 20.93 0.45
C ILE A 53 -3.95 22.30 0.05
N ALA A 54 -3.69 23.34 0.85
CA ALA A 54 -4.14 24.71 0.57
C ALA A 54 -3.21 25.45 -0.42
N ASP A 55 -2.05 24.87 -0.75
CA ASP A 55 -1.06 25.53 -1.59
C ASP A 55 -1.30 25.29 -3.09
N SER A 56 -1.88 26.31 -3.73
CA SER A 56 -2.07 26.39 -5.18
C SER A 56 -2.81 25.19 -5.80
N VAL A 57 -2.81 25.11 -7.13
CA VAL A 57 -3.35 23.95 -7.86
C VAL A 57 -2.48 22.71 -7.66
N TYR A 58 -1.17 22.88 -7.45
CA TYR A 58 -0.27 21.73 -7.29
C TYR A 58 -0.55 20.95 -6.00
N GLY A 59 -0.58 21.63 -4.84
CA GLY A 59 -0.82 20.97 -3.54
C GLY A 59 -2.21 20.35 -3.46
N SER A 60 -3.23 21.06 -3.93
CA SER A 60 -4.60 20.54 -3.97
C SER A 60 -4.74 19.29 -4.85
N CYS A 61 -4.18 19.29 -6.06
CA CYS A 61 -4.20 18.11 -6.93
C CYS A 61 -3.36 16.95 -6.36
N PHE A 62 -2.19 17.24 -5.80
CA PHE A 62 -1.31 16.24 -5.21
C PHE A 62 -2.02 15.48 -4.08
N PHE A 63 -2.41 16.18 -3.01
CA PHE A 63 -3.01 15.54 -1.82
C PHE A 63 -4.37 14.90 -2.12
N MET A 64 -5.15 15.45 -3.06
CA MET A 64 -6.43 14.82 -3.43
C MET A 64 -6.21 13.50 -4.17
N ALA A 65 -5.29 13.45 -5.14
CA ALA A 65 -5.03 12.24 -5.91
C ALA A 65 -4.36 11.14 -5.06
N THR A 66 -3.31 11.49 -4.31
CA THR A 66 -2.57 10.54 -3.47
C THR A 66 -3.37 10.14 -2.23
N GLY A 67 -4.14 11.07 -1.65
CA GLY A 67 -5.05 10.80 -0.54
C GLY A 67 -6.17 9.85 -0.94
N PHE A 68 -6.80 10.07 -2.09
CA PHE A 68 -7.83 9.16 -2.59
C PHE A 68 -7.28 7.75 -2.88
N HIS A 69 -6.07 7.65 -3.44
CA HIS A 69 -5.41 6.36 -3.65
C HIS A 69 -5.08 5.62 -2.33
N GLY A 70 -4.89 6.36 -1.23
CA GLY A 70 -4.52 5.78 0.07
C GLY A 70 -5.68 5.36 0.98
N ILE A 71 -6.93 5.62 0.60
CA ILE A 71 -8.17 5.25 1.31
C ILE A 71 -8.70 3.93 0.78
#